data_AF-A0AAD7QDL1-F1
#
_entry.id   AF-A0AAD7QDL1-F1
#
_cell.length_a   1.000
_cell.length_b   1.000
_cell.length_c   1.000
_cell.angle_alpha   90.00
_cell.angle_beta   90.00
_cell.angle_gamma   90.00
#
_symmetry.space_group_name_H-M   'P 1'
#
loop_
_entity.id
_entity.type
_entity.pdbx_description
1 polymer ?
#
loop_
_entity_poly.entity_id
_entity_poly.type
_entity_poly.pdbx_seq_one_letter_code
_entity_poly.pdbx_strand_id
1 'polypeptide(L)'
;MIKVLTTDVDEFYQLCNPEKENLCLYGYPNEQWQVNFPTEEVPPELPEPTLGINFARDGMQEKDWLSLVAVHNDAWLLSVAFCYGAGFGFDKADRKRLFTMINDLPTIFEVVTGTAKKQANEKSSVSTHGSNKSKSGSKVVNAISLSL
;
A
#
# COMPACT_ATOMS: atom_id res chain seq x y z
N MET A 1 -4.22 -8.58 5.02
CA MET A 1 -3.41 -7.35 5.20
C MET A 1 -3.97 -6.38 6.25
N ILE A 2 -5.27 -6.09 6.33
CA ILE A 2 -5.77 -5.21 7.41
C ILE A 2 -5.66 -5.89 8.78
N LYS A 3 -6.03 -7.18 8.90
CA LYS A 3 -6.03 -7.94 10.17
C LYS A 3 -4.66 -7.89 10.87
N VAL A 4 -3.57 -8.14 10.14
CA VAL A 4 -2.19 -8.16 10.66
C VAL A 4 -1.74 -6.83 11.29
N LEU A 5 -2.27 -5.68 10.84
CA LEU A 5 -1.94 -4.37 11.41
C LEU A 5 -3.03 -3.83 12.34
N THR A 6 -4.02 -4.64 12.69
CA THR A 6 -5.14 -4.23 13.56
C THR A 6 -5.46 -5.29 14.61
N THR A 7 -6.10 -6.39 14.21
CA THR A 7 -6.54 -7.47 15.10
C THR A 7 -5.38 -8.35 15.56
N ASP A 8 -4.44 -8.66 14.67
CA ASP A 8 -3.36 -9.62 14.92
C ASP A 8 -2.02 -8.91 15.18
N VAL A 9 -2.06 -7.64 15.59
CA VAL A 9 -0.88 -6.76 15.70
C VAL A 9 0.14 -7.28 16.70
N ASP A 10 -0.30 -7.87 17.81
CA ASP A 10 0.59 -8.44 18.82
C ASP A 10 1.37 -9.64 18.26
N GLU A 11 0.69 -10.53 17.54
CA GLU A 11 1.33 -11.70 16.89
C GLU A 11 2.33 -11.23 15.84
N PHE A 12 1.92 -10.28 15.00
CA PHE A 12 2.78 -9.67 13.99
C PHE A 12 4.05 -9.04 14.59
N TYR A 13 3.88 -8.24 15.66
CA TYR A 13 5.00 -7.58 16.34
C TYR A 13 6.03 -8.59 16.85
N GLN A 14 5.57 -9.69 17.47
CA GLN A 14 6.45 -10.75 17.98
C GLN A 14 7.20 -11.49 16.87
N LEU A 15 6.55 -11.72 15.73
CA LEU A 15 7.18 -12.38 14.58
C LEU A 15 8.26 -11.53 13.93
N CYS A 16 8.11 -10.20 13.92
CA CYS A 16 9.05 -9.23 13.37
C CYS A 16 10.28 -8.98 14.27
N ASN A 17 11.01 -10.04 14.65
CA ASN A 17 12.23 -9.92 15.45
C ASN A 17 13.37 -9.23 14.66
N PRO A 18 13.92 -8.10 15.14
CA PRO A 18 15.03 -7.37 14.50
C PRO A 18 16.35 -8.16 14.47
N GLU A 19 16.52 -9.17 15.33
CA GLU A 19 17.72 -10.03 15.36
C GLU A 19 17.71 -11.10 14.25
N LYS A 20 16.59 -11.24 13.53
CA LYS A 20 16.52 -12.10 12.34
C LYS A 20 16.99 -11.33 11.11
N GLU A 21 17.37 -12.06 10.06
CA GLU A 21 17.57 -11.47 8.73
C GLU A 21 16.31 -10.74 8.24
N ASN A 22 16.44 -10.00 7.14
CA ASN A 22 15.38 -9.14 6.64
C ASN A 22 14.10 -9.94 6.33
N LEU A 23 13.03 -9.60 7.06
CA LEU A 23 11.72 -10.22 6.89
C LEU A 23 10.83 -9.39 5.98
N CYS A 24 9.84 -10.07 5.39
CA CYS A 24 8.78 -9.53 4.58
C CYS A 24 7.42 -9.89 5.17
N LEU A 25 6.40 -9.07 4.92
CA LEU A 25 5.00 -9.39 5.22
C LEU A 25 4.26 -9.71 3.92
N TYR A 26 3.74 -10.93 3.83
CA TYR A 26 2.96 -11.42 2.71
C TYR A 26 1.47 -11.45 3.08
N GLY A 27 0.63 -11.06 2.12
CA GLY A 27 -0.82 -11.21 2.17
C GLY A 27 -1.31 -12.12 1.06
N TYR A 28 -2.26 -12.99 1.40
CA TYR A 28 -2.81 -13.97 0.46
C TYR A 28 -4.29 -13.67 0.13
N PRO A 29 -4.78 -14.07 -1.06
CA PRO A 29 -6.18 -13.86 -1.46
C PRO A 29 -7.23 -14.51 -0.54
N ASN A 30 -6.84 -15.54 0.22
CA ASN A 30 -7.68 -16.21 1.23
C ASN A 30 -7.74 -15.45 2.57
N GLU A 31 -7.36 -14.18 2.57
CA GLU A 31 -7.27 -13.28 3.72
C GLU A 31 -6.28 -13.69 4.82
N GLN A 32 -5.40 -14.66 4.53
CA GLN A 32 -4.30 -15.01 5.42
C GLN A 32 -3.10 -14.08 5.20
N TRP A 33 -2.19 -14.10 6.16
CA TRP A 33 -0.94 -13.35 6.11
C TRP A 33 0.21 -14.20 6.65
N GLN A 34 1.44 -13.85 6.28
CA GLN A 34 2.64 -14.53 6.75
C GLN A 34 3.81 -13.56 6.85
N VAL A 35 4.58 -13.65 7.94
CA VAL A 35 5.92 -13.06 8.02
C VAL A 35 6.94 -14.13 7.64
N ASN A 36 7.70 -13.88 6.59
CA ASN A 36 8.70 -14.83 6.09
C ASN A 36 9.88 -14.10 5.44
N PHE A 37 10.94 -14.84 5.12
CA PHE A 37 12.05 -14.34 4.31
C PHE A 37 11.59 -13.95 2.88
N PRO A 38 12.33 -13.09 2.17
CA PRO A 38 12.11 -12.87 0.73
C PRO A 38 12.20 -14.20 -0.03
N THR A 39 11.48 -14.30 -1.16
CA THR A 39 11.60 -15.48 -2.03
C THR A 39 13.00 -15.53 -2.66
N GLU A 40 13.52 -16.73 -2.90
CA GLU A 40 14.80 -16.94 -3.60
C GLU A 40 14.61 -17.10 -5.12
N GLU A 41 13.37 -17.05 -5.61
CA GLU A 41 13.06 -17.26 -7.03
C GLU A 41 13.60 -16.15 -7.94
N VAL A 42 14.24 -16.54 -9.04
CA VAL A 42 14.83 -15.61 -10.01
C VAL A 42 14.40 -15.98 -11.44
N PRO A 43 13.57 -15.16 -12.13
CA PRO A 43 12.90 -13.96 -11.63
C PRO A 43 11.65 -14.30 -10.78
N PRO A 44 11.26 -13.47 -9.80
CA PRO A 44 10.03 -13.67 -9.06
C PRO A 44 8.80 -13.48 -9.97
N GLU A 45 7.77 -14.29 -9.77
CA GLU A 45 6.52 -14.20 -10.56
C GLU A 45 5.69 -12.95 -10.24
N LEU A 46 5.73 -12.51 -8.98
CA LEU A 46 5.01 -11.33 -8.49
C LEU A 46 5.98 -10.31 -7.91
N PRO A 47 5.58 -9.01 -7.85
CA PRO A 47 6.35 -8.01 -7.14
C PRO A 47 6.62 -8.44 -5.70
N GLU A 48 7.86 -8.29 -5.24
CA GLU A 48 8.22 -8.61 -3.86
C GLU A 48 7.69 -7.54 -2.89
N PRO A 49 7.23 -7.95 -1.70
CA PRO A 49 6.88 -7.02 -0.63
C PRO A 49 8.12 -6.30 -0.09
N THR A 50 7.90 -5.32 0.79
CA THR A 50 9.01 -4.55 1.37
C THR A 50 9.87 -5.43 2.26
N LEU A 51 11.16 -5.46 1.95
CA LEU A 51 12.19 -6.20 2.67
C LEU A 51 12.64 -5.47 3.93
N GLY A 52 12.86 -6.22 5.01
CA GLY A 52 13.46 -5.69 6.24
C GLY A 52 12.47 -4.93 7.12
N ILE A 53 11.19 -5.28 7.08
CA ILE A 53 10.16 -4.62 7.91
C ILE A 53 10.46 -4.72 9.41
N ASN A 54 11.20 -5.73 9.84
CA ASN A 54 11.62 -5.94 11.22
C ASN A 54 12.75 -5.00 11.66
N PHE A 55 13.56 -4.46 10.73
CA PHE A 55 14.76 -3.69 11.07
C PHE A 55 14.45 -2.41 11.86
N ALA A 56 13.39 -1.71 11.48
CA ALA A 56 13.01 -0.45 12.08
C ALA A 56 12.09 -0.58 13.32
N ARG A 57 11.67 -1.81 13.68
CA ARG A 57 10.62 -2.05 14.69
C ARG A 57 10.93 -1.39 16.03
N ASP A 58 12.14 -1.63 16.54
CA ASP A 58 12.56 -1.13 17.87
C ASP A 58 13.22 0.26 17.80
N GLY A 59 13.39 0.80 16.59
CA GLY A 59 14.04 2.10 16.34
C GLY A 59 13.07 3.30 16.32
N MET A 60 11.75 3.07 16.45
CA MET A 60 10.72 4.12 16.45
C MET A 60 9.51 3.73 17.32
N GLN A 61 8.55 4.65 17.47
CA GLN A 61 7.30 4.31 18.17
C GLN A 61 6.54 3.25 17.35
N GLU A 62 5.96 2.26 18.04
CA GLU A 62 5.22 1.17 17.42
C GLU A 62 4.18 1.65 16.41
N LYS A 63 3.40 2.68 16.75
CA LYS A 63 2.40 3.28 15.84
C LYS A 63 3.02 3.82 14.54
N ASP A 64 4.23 4.37 14.61
CA ASP A 64 4.92 4.96 13.46
C ASP A 64 5.51 3.84 12.60
N TRP A 65 6.02 2.78 13.24
CA TRP A 65 6.44 1.55 12.56
C TRP A 65 5.28 0.86 11.84
N LEU A 66 4.13 0.67 12.51
CA LEU A 66 2.92 0.10 11.90
C LEU A 66 2.42 0.96 10.74
N SER A 67 2.50 2.29 10.86
CA SER A 67 2.15 3.22 9.80
C SER A 67 3.09 3.09 8.59
N LEU A 68 4.39 2.95 8.82
CA LEU A 68 5.38 2.72 7.77
C LEU A 68 5.10 1.40 7.04
N VAL A 69 4.91 0.31 7.79
CA VAL A 69 4.56 -1.00 7.24
C VAL A 69 3.26 -0.91 6.42
N ALA A 70 2.26 -0.17 6.89
CA ALA A 70 0.99 0.03 6.18
C ALA A 70 1.19 0.70 4.80
N VAL A 71 1.95 1.79 4.73
CA VAL A 71 2.23 2.50 3.46
C VAL A 71 2.95 1.59 2.46
N HIS A 72 3.93 0.82 2.93
CA HIS A 72 4.66 -0.14 2.11
C HIS A 72 3.75 -1.25 1.58
N ASN A 73 2.81 -1.74 2.40
CA ASN A 73 1.83 -2.75 1.98
C ASN A 73 0.80 -2.21 1.00
N ASP A 74 0.36 -0.96 1.14
CA ASP A 74 -0.52 -0.30 0.16
C ASP A 74 0.14 -0.25 -1.23
N ALA A 75 1.41 0.16 -1.28
CA ALA A 75 2.17 0.19 -2.53
C ALA A 75 2.38 -1.21 -3.13
N TRP A 76 2.68 -2.20 -2.28
CA TRP A 76 2.88 -3.58 -2.72
C TRP A 76 1.60 -4.19 -3.31
N LEU A 77 0.45 -4.04 -2.65
CA LEU A 77 -0.84 -4.54 -3.15
C LEU A 77 -1.22 -3.90 -4.49
N LEU A 78 -0.96 -2.59 -4.65
CA LEU A 78 -1.17 -1.91 -5.92
C LEU A 78 -0.27 -2.50 -7.02
N SER A 79 1.01 -2.74 -6.71
CA SER A 79 1.95 -3.37 -7.65
C SER A 79 1.48 -4.77 -8.08
N VAL A 80 1.09 -5.62 -7.13
CA VAL A 80 0.58 -6.98 -7.40
C VAL A 80 -0.68 -6.94 -8.28
N ALA A 81 -1.64 -6.05 -7.96
CA ALA A 81 -2.86 -5.93 -8.74
C ALA A 81 -2.59 -5.54 -10.21
N PHE A 82 -1.66 -4.61 -10.43
CA PHE A 82 -1.29 -4.19 -11.78
C PHE A 82 -0.37 -5.17 -12.51
N CYS A 83 0.44 -5.95 -11.77
CA CYS A 83 1.20 -7.07 -12.34
C CYS A 83 0.25 -8.13 -12.93
N TYR A 84 -0.76 -8.55 -12.17
CA TYR A 84 -1.81 -9.43 -12.69
C TYR A 84 -2.58 -8.79 -13.85
N GLY A 85 -2.95 -7.51 -13.73
CA GLY A 85 -3.62 -6.80 -14.82
C GLY A 85 -2.82 -6.83 -16.12
N ALA A 86 -1.50 -6.64 -16.06
CA ALA A 86 -0.63 -6.77 -17.23
C ALA A 86 -0.61 -8.22 -17.77
N GLY A 87 -0.50 -9.22 -16.89
CA GLY A 87 -0.55 -10.64 -17.27
C GLY A 87 -1.87 -11.05 -17.95
N PHE A 88 -2.99 -10.44 -17.58
CA PHE A 88 -4.30 -10.64 -18.20
C PHE A 88 -4.56 -9.75 -19.42
N GLY A 89 -3.62 -8.90 -19.82
CA GLY A 89 -3.74 -8.04 -20.99
C GLY A 89 -4.63 -6.82 -20.81
N PHE A 90 -4.75 -6.29 -19.58
CA PHE A 90 -5.59 -5.11 -19.28
C PHE A 90 -5.20 -3.90 -20.13
N ASP A 91 -6.18 -3.35 -20.83
CA ASP A 91 -6.02 -2.14 -21.61
C ASP A 91 -6.10 -0.87 -20.74
N LYS A 92 -6.15 0.30 -21.38
CA LYS A 92 -6.24 1.57 -20.65
C LYS A 92 -7.54 1.70 -19.84
N ALA A 93 -8.66 1.21 -20.36
CA ALA A 93 -9.95 1.27 -19.68
C ALA A 93 -9.99 0.31 -18.49
N ASP A 94 -9.46 -0.91 -18.66
CA ASP A 94 -9.39 -1.91 -17.58
C ASP A 94 -8.52 -1.42 -16.42
N ARG A 95 -7.32 -0.89 -16.72
CA ARG A 95 -6.44 -0.30 -15.70
C ARG A 95 -7.10 0.85 -14.95
N LYS A 96 -7.87 1.70 -15.65
CA LYS A 96 -8.62 2.79 -15.02
C LYS A 96 -9.71 2.24 -14.10
N ARG A 97 -10.46 1.23 -14.54
CA ARG A 97 -11.52 0.60 -13.74
C ARG A 97 -10.94 -0.06 -12.49
N LEU A 98 -9.85 -0.82 -12.61
CA LEU A 98 -9.15 -1.44 -11.49
C LEU A 98 -8.69 -0.38 -10.48
N PHE A 99 -8.05 0.69 -10.95
CA PHE A 99 -7.61 1.78 -10.09
C PHE A 99 -8.77 2.43 -9.34
N THR A 100 -9.90 2.69 -10.01
CA THR A 100 -11.09 3.24 -9.35
C THR A 100 -11.59 2.31 -8.24
N MET A 101 -11.74 1.02 -8.53
CA MET A 101 -12.20 0.04 -7.53
C MET A 101 -11.28 -0.03 -6.31
N ILE A 102 -9.96 0.04 -6.51
CA ILE A 102 -8.99 0.05 -5.40
C ILE A 102 -9.14 1.34 -4.57
N ASN A 103 -9.29 2.50 -5.19
CA ASN A 103 -9.39 3.79 -4.49
C ASN A 103 -10.76 4.09 -3.87
N ASP A 104 -11.78 3.27 -4.15
CA ASP A 104 -13.07 3.32 -3.45
C ASP A 104 -12.96 2.74 -2.03
N LEU A 105 -11.89 2.01 -1.73
CA LEU A 105 -11.56 1.51 -0.39
C LEU A 105 -10.60 2.47 0.33
N PRO A 106 -10.66 2.55 1.67
CA PRO A 106 -9.61 3.22 2.43
C PRO A 106 -8.31 2.43 2.31
N THR A 107 -7.19 3.14 2.31
CA THR A 107 -5.87 2.48 2.35
C THR A 107 -5.64 1.80 3.70
N ILE A 108 -4.71 0.85 3.75
CA ILE A 108 -4.33 0.21 5.02
C ILE A 108 -3.78 1.27 5.97
N PHE A 109 -2.97 2.21 5.46
CA PHE A 109 -2.49 3.34 6.25
C PHE A 109 -3.63 4.18 6.83
N GLU A 110 -4.68 4.47 6.05
CA GLU A 110 -5.83 5.23 6.53
C GLU A 110 -6.62 4.50 7.61
N VAL A 111 -6.71 3.17 7.52
CA VAL A 111 -7.33 2.33 8.54
C VAL A 111 -6.50 2.32 9.82
N VAL A 112 -5.18 2.07 9.72
CA VAL A 112 -4.25 1.98 10.86
C VAL A 112 -4.14 3.32 11.59
N THR A 113 -4.11 4.43 10.86
CA THR A 113 -4.05 5.78 11.45
C THR A 113 -5.42 6.34 11.87
N GLY A 114 -6.51 5.61 11.60
CA GLY A 114 -7.87 6.05 11.91
C GLY A 114 -8.38 7.24 11.06
N THR A 115 -7.71 7.57 9.97
CA THR A 115 -8.07 8.68 9.07
C THR A 115 -9.14 8.29 8.04
N ALA A 116 -9.39 7.00 7.82
CA ALA A 116 -10.41 6.48 6.90
C ALA A 116 -11.83 7.05 7.15
N LYS A 117 -12.19 7.27 8.43
CA LYS A 117 -13.50 7.82 8.81
C LYS A 117 -13.69 9.28 8.40
N LYS A 118 -12.61 10.04 8.17
CA LYS A 118 -12.68 11.46 7.76
C LYS A 118 -13.02 11.63 6.27
N GLN A 119 -12.51 10.76 5.40
CA GLN A 119 -12.70 10.90 3.94
C GLN A 119 -14.07 10.42 3.43
N ALA A 120 -14.72 9.47 4.09
CA ALA A 120 -16.05 8.99 3.68
C ALA A 120 -17.10 10.12 3.69
N ASN A 121 -16.96 11.10 4.59
CA ASN A 121 -17.81 12.28 4.63
C ASN A 121 -17.50 13.27 3.49
N GLU A 122 -16.24 13.38 3.06
CA GLU A 122 -15.82 14.32 2.00
C GLU A 122 -16.11 13.79 0.59
N LYS A 123 -15.90 12.50 0.31
CA LYS A 123 -16.23 11.88 -1.00
C LYS A 123 -17.73 11.91 -1.32
N SER A 124 -18.61 11.99 -0.31
CA SER A 124 -20.07 12.11 -0.50
C SER A 124 -20.54 13.47 -1.05
N SER A 125 -19.66 14.48 -1.06
CA SER A 125 -20.00 15.86 -1.43
C SER A 125 -19.75 16.24 -2.89
N VAL A 126 -19.15 15.37 -3.71
CA VAL A 126 -18.82 15.70 -5.11
C VAL A 126 -19.80 15.02 -6.06
N SER A 127 -21.02 15.57 -6.15
CA SER A 127 -21.94 15.28 -7.25
C SER A 127 -22.82 16.48 -7.62
N THR A 128 -22.27 17.54 -8.24
CA THR A 128 -23.08 18.39 -9.14
C THR A 128 -22.24 19.24 -10.12
N HIS A 129 -22.61 19.15 -11.40
CA HIS A 129 -22.56 20.15 -12.48
C HIS A 129 -21.22 20.60 -13.14
N GLY A 130 -21.03 20.13 -14.39
CA GLY A 130 -21.32 20.93 -15.60
C GLY A 130 -20.52 22.22 -15.89
N SER A 131 -19.74 22.15 -16.97
CA SER A 131 -19.48 23.21 -17.98
C SER A 131 -18.25 24.15 -17.83
N ASN A 132 -17.32 23.97 -18.79
CA ASN A 132 -16.46 24.93 -19.49
C ASN A 132 -15.92 26.19 -18.77
N LYS A 133 -14.59 26.39 -18.78
CA LYS A 133 -13.86 27.38 -19.63
C LYS A 133 -12.37 27.49 -19.27
N SER A 134 -11.58 27.74 -20.31
CA SER A 134 -10.12 27.90 -20.44
C SER A 134 -9.42 28.90 -19.49
N LYS A 135 -8.14 28.66 -19.12
CA LYS A 135 -6.89 29.22 -19.73
C LYS A 135 -5.76 29.43 -18.70
N SER A 136 -4.56 28.97 -19.07
CA SER A 136 -3.19 29.50 -18.80
C SER A 136 -2.62 29.58 -17.38
N GLY A 137 -1.41 29.01 -17.19
CA GLY A 137 -0.50 29.37 -16.10
C GLY A 137 0.72 28.46 -16.00
N SER A 138 1.92 29.03 -15.94
CA SER A 138 3.21 28.39 -16.20
C SER A 138 3.70 27.37 -15.14
N LYS A 139 4.60 26.50 -15.60
CA LYS A 139 5.34 25.45 -14.87
C LYS A 139 6.14 26.00 -13.68
N VAL A 140 6.12 25.28 -12.56
CA VAL A 140 7.27 25.11 -11.66
C VAL A 140 7.29 23.64 -11.25
N VAL A 141 8.29 22.90 -11.76
CA VAL A 141 8.55 21.51 -11.40
C VAL A 141 9.59 21.56 -10.28
N ASN A 142 9.19 21.34 -9.03
CA ASN A 142 10.14 20.99 -7.98
C ASN A 142 10.26 19.47 -7.96
N ALA A 143 11.28 18.97 -8.63
CA ALA A 143 11.75 17.60 -8.47
C ALA A 143 12.34 17.46 -7.06
N ILE A 144 11.74 16.61 -6.23
CA ILE A 144 12.42 16.10 -5.04
C ILE A 144 13.22 14.88 -5.51
N SER A 145 14.53 15.06 -5.61
CA SER A 145 15.48 13.98 -5.82
C SER A 145 15.56 13.16 -4.54
N LEU A 146 15.00 11.95 -4.55
CA LEU A 146 15.38 10.91 -3.60
C LEU A 146 16.52 10.13 -4.27
N SER A 147 17.74 10.49 -3.91
CA SER A 147 18.92 9.70 -4.23
C SER A 147 18.89 8.45 -3.35
N LEU A 148 19.01 7.27 -3.98
CA LEU A 148 19.34 6.00 -3.32
C LEU A 148 20.72 6.10 -2.65
#